data_AF-N1WFK3-F1
#
_entry.id   AF-N1WFK3-F1
#
_cell.length_a   1.000
_cell.length_b   1.000
_cell.length_c   1.000
_cell.angle_alpha   90.00
_cell.angle_beta   90.00
_cell.angle_gamma   90.00
#
_symmetry.space_group_name_H-M   'P 1'
#
loop_
_entity.id
_entity.type
_entity.pdbx_description
1 polymer ?
#
loop_
_entity_poly.entity_id
_entity_poly.type
_entity_poly.pdbx_seq_one_letter_code
_entity_poly.pdbx_strand_id
1 'polypeptide(L)'
;MTMSLSQIKKQFFELKAPSSFPIGNYKAEWLGPKWFQVGASFSLNFMSFRHWWGKSFDGSDIAYNLFLPPQNPEFQMRHPMNLSIGKSRLDGNPSLILEYTKNAPFPWPYFVDEFRVLNETDLLGMNYSKLTPQLALPFLIRKS
;
A
#
# COMPACT_ATOMS: atom_id res chain seq x y z
N MET A 1 9.26 -1.79 -21.70
CA MET A 1 10.10 -2.66 -20.83
C MET A 1 9.53 -2.60 -19.43
N THR A 2 9.27 -3.75 -18.78
CA THR A 2 8.78 -3.79 -17.39
C THR A 2 9.92 -3.46 -16.44
N MET A 3 9.74 -2.49 -15.53
CA MET A 3 10.75 -2.18 -14.50
C MET A 3 10.96 -3.36 -13.56
N SER A 4 12.20 -3.60 -13.15
CA SER A 4 12.52 -4.54 -12.08
C SER A 4 12.10 -3.98 -10.72
N LEU A 5 11.94 -4.86 -9.72
CA LEU A 5 11.60 -4.44 -8.35
C LEU A 5 12.63 -3.47 -7.76
N SER A 6 13.92 -3.68 -8.08
CA SER A 6 15.01 -2.79 -7.65
C SER A 6 14.91 -1.40 -8.29
N GLN A 7 14.55 -1.32 -9.58
CA GLN A 7 14.34 -0.04 -10.26
C GLN A 7 13.17 0.74 -9.65
N ILE A 8 12.07 0.06 -9.34
CA ILE A 8 10.91 0.69 -8.69
C ILE A 8 11.26 1.16 -7.27
N LYS A 9 12.03 0.36 -6.53
CA LYS A 9 12.52 0.74 -5.20
C LYS A 9 13.43 1.96 -5.25
N LYS A 10 14.34 2.02 -6.23
CA LYS A 10 15.17 3.21 -6.46
C LYS A 10 14.31 4.44 -6.76
N GLN A 11 13.30 4.31 -7.61
CA GLN A 11 12.38 5.39 -7.91
C GLN A 11 11.67 5.89 -6.64
N PHE A 12 11.16 4.98 -5.80
CA PHE A 12 10.53 5.36 -4.53
C PHE A 12 11.43 6.22 -3.63
N PHE A 13 12.75 5.96 -3.61
CA PHE A 13 13.70 6.76 -2.83
C PHE A 13 13.88 8.20 -3.32
N GLU A 14 13.55 8.47 -4.58
CA GLU A 14 13.64 9.81 -5.18
C GLU A 14 12.34 10.62 -4.99
N LEU A 15 11.24 9.98 -4.59
CA LEU A 15 9.94 10.63 -4.40
C LEU A 15 9.82 11.33 -3.04
N LYS A 16 8.80 12.19 -2.92
CA LYS A 16 8.48 12.92 -1.69
C LYS A 16 7.23 12.36 -1.01
N ALA A 17 7.16 12.48 0.32
CA ALA A 17 5.90 12.27 1.03
C ALA A 17 4.83 13.25 0.55
N PRO A 18 3.54 12.89 0.63
CA PRO A 18 2.46 13.85 0.44
C PRO A 18 2.52 14.91 1.55
N SER A 19 2.08 16.14 1.24
CA SER A 19 2.06 17.27 2.19
C SER A 19 0.93 17.19 3.22
N SER A 20 -0.06 16.34 2.97
CA SER A 20 -1.22 16.10 3.83
C SER A 20 -1.72 14.66 3.65
N PHE A 21 -2.63 14.21 4.50
CA PHE A 21 -3.25 12.91 4.31
C PHE A 21 -4.11 12.90 3.04
N PRO A 22 -4.00 11.86 2.19
CA PRO A 22 -4.79 11.77 0.97
C PRO A 22 -6.29 11.78 1.25
N ILE A 23 -7.08 12.11 0.22
CA ILE A 23 -8.54 12.05 0.26
C ILE A 23 -9.04 11.35 -1.00
N GLY A 24 -9.87 10.34 -0.82
CA GLY A 24 -10.54 9.57 -1.85
C GLY A 24 -10.23 8.08 -1.80
N ASN A 25 -10.81 7.36 -2.77
CA ASN A 25 -10.56 5.95 -2.98
C ASN A 25 -9.45 5.76 -4.01
N TYR A 26 -8.53 4.86 -3.73
CA TYR A 26 -7.39 4.57 -4.58
C TYR A 26 -7.35 3.08 -4.92
N LYS A 27 -7.34 2.75 -6.21
CA LYS A 27 -7.25 1.39 -6.72
C LYS A 27 -5.82 0.88 -6.68
N ALA A 28 -5.61 -0.33 -6.18
CA ALA A 28 -4.29 -0.94 -6.12
C ALA A 28 -3.89 -1.64 -7.43
N GLU A 29 -2.61 -1.55 -7.78
CA GLU A 29 -1.98 -2.26 -8.89
C GLU A 29 -0.60 -2.79 -8.49
N TRP A 30 -0.27 -4.01 -8.91
CA TRP A 30 1.07 -4.57 -8.68
C TRP A 30 2.06 -4.07 -9.71
N LEU A 31 3.20 -3.54 -9.25
CA LEU A 31 4.28 -3.07 -10.12
C LEU A 31 5.44 -4.06 -10.13
N GLY A 32 5.93 -4.40 -11.32
CA GLY A 32 7.10 -5.27 -11.49
C GLY A 32 6.87 -6.39 -12.51
N PRO A 33 7.77 -7.37 -12.57
CA PRO A 33 7.67 -8.50 -13.50
C PRO A 33 6.36 -9.29 -13.34
N LYS A 34 5.86 -9.91 -14.42
CA LYS A 34 4.59 -10.66 -14.41
C LYS A 34 4.52 -11.74 -13.33
N TRP A 35 5.62 -12.48 -13.11
CA TRP A 35 5.69 -13.52 -12.08
C TRP A 35 5.42 -12.95 -10.68
N PHE A 36 5.90 -11.73 -10.41
CA PHE A 36 5.69 -11.05 -9.13
C PHE A 36 4.22 -10.63 -8.98
N GLN A 37 3.65 -10.01 -10.01
CA GLN A 37 2.25 -9.57 -9.98
C GLN A 37 1.28 -10.75 -9.74
N VAL A 38 1.53 -11.87 -10.42
CA VAL A 38 0.74 -13.10 -10.23
C VAL A 38 0.92 -13.65 -8.82
N GLY A 39 2.16 -13.75 -8.33
CA GLY A 39 2.45 -14.25 -6.99
C GLY A 39 1.84 -13.39 -5.88
N ALA A 40 1.92 -12.06 -5.99
CA ALA A 40 1.36 -11.12 -5.02
C ALA A 40 -0.17 -11.18 -4.98
N SER A 41 -0.82 -11.23 -6.15
CA SER A 41 -2.28 -11.40 -6.22
C SER A 41 -2.73 -12.74 -5.64
N PHE A 42 -2.02 -13.82 -5.97
CA PHE A 42 -2.32 -15.16 -5.45
C PHE A 42 -2.18 -15.21 -3.93
N SER A 43 -1.08 -14.70 -3.37
CA SER A 43 -0.83 -14.77 -1.92
C SER A 43 -1.85 -13.97 -1.11
N LEU A 44 -2.23 -12.76 -1.55
CA LEU A 44 -3.24 -11.95 -0.87
C LEU A 44 -4.60 -12.66 -0.76
N ASN A 45 -4.98 -13.43 -1.77
CA ASN A 45 -6.25 -14.18 -1.74
C ASN A 45 -6.32 -15.19 -0.58
N PHE A 46 -5.18 -15.67 -0.07
CA PHE A 46 -5.13 -16.57 1.10
C PHE A 46 -4.86 -15.84 2.42
N MET A 47 -4.35 -14.60 2.37
CA MET A 47 -3.96 -13.84 3.55
C MET A 47 -5.01 -12.80 3.97
N SER A 48 -6.30 -13.16 4.02
CA SER A 48 -7.40 -12.24 4.41
C SER A 48 -7.64 -11.04 3.48
N PHE A 49 -7.01 -11.04 2.30
CA PHE A 49 -7.09 -9.97 1.29
C PHE A 49 -7.78 -10.42 -0.02
N ARG A 50 -8.55 -11.51 0.04
CA ARG A 50 -9.40 -11.94 -1.09
C ARG A 50 -10.38 -10.82 -1.47
N HIS A 51 -10.43 -10.48 -2.76
CA HIS A 51 -11.23 -9.37 -3.31
C HIS A 51 -10.78 -7.96 -2.85
N TRP A 52 -9.55 -7.83 -2.38
CA TRP A 52 -8.97 -6.51 -2.15
C TRP A 52 -8.93 -5.69 -3.44
N TRP A 53 -9.39 -4.45 -3.35
CA TRP A 53 -9.49 -3.52 -4.47
C TRP A 53 -8.47 -2.37 -4.33
N GLY A 54 -8.25 -1.89 -3.10
CA GLY A 54 -7.38 -0.75 -2.87
C GLY A 54 -7.51 -0.14 -1.49
N LYS A 55 -7.39 1.17 -1.37
CA LYS A 55 -7.41 1.89 -0.10
C LYS A 55 -8.33 3.10 -0.15
N SER A 56 -8.91 3.45 0.99
CA SER A 56 -9.71 4.66 1.17
C SER A 56 -9.07 5.55 2.21
N PHE A 57 -9.04 6.84 1.89
CA PHE A 57 -8.55 7.90 2.76
C PHE A 57 -9.60 9.00 2.82
N ASP A 58 -9.84 9.55 4.00
CA ASP A 58 -10.80 10.64 4.23
C ASP A 58 -10.12 11.93 4.71
N GLY A 59 -8.78 11.97 4.69
CA GLY A 59 -7.97 13.07 5.22
C GLY A 59 -7.74 13.01 6.74
N SER A 60 -8.30 12.01 7.43
CA SER A 60 -8.01 11.73 8.83
C SER A 60 -6.71 10.92 9.00
N ASP A 61 -6.36 10.64 10.25
CA ASP A 61 -5.26 9.78 10.64
C ASP A 61 -5.59 8.28 10.54
N ILE A 62 -6.70 7.91 9.90
CA ILE A 62 -7.11 6.53 9.66
C ILE A 62 -7.38 6.29 8.17
N ALA A 63 -6.88 5.18 7.64
CA ALA A 63 -7.25 4.67 6.33
C ALA A 63 -7.80 3.26 6.42
N TYR A 64 -8.52 2.85 5.38
CA TYR A 64 -9.12 1.53 5.27
C TYR A 64 -8.64 0.83 4.01
N ASN A 65 -8.52 -0.50 4.08
CA ASN A 65 -8.45 -1.31 2.87
C ASN A 65 -9.87 -1.50 2.32
N LEU A 66 -10.02 -1.28 1.02
CA LEU A 66 -11.27 -1.44 0.29
C LEU A 66 -11.34 -2.82 -0.34
N PHE A 67 -12.49 -3.46 -0.16
CA PHE A 67 -12.81 -4.77 -0.72
C PHE A 67 -14.07 -4.67 -1.56
N LEU A 68 -14.07 -5.32 -2.72
CA LEU A 68 -15.22 -5.35 -3.62
C LEU A 68 -15.52 -6.82 -4.03
N PRO A 69 -16.21 -7.59 -3.18
CA PRO A 69 -16.60 -8.96 -3.50
C PRO A 69 -17.58 -9.01 -4.69
N PRO A 70 -17.55 -10.06 -5.54
CA PRO A 70 -18.36 -10.10 -6.77
C PRO A 70 -19.87 -10.01 -6.55
N GLN A 71 -20.36 -10.45 -5.38
CA GLN A 71 -21.79 -10.43 -5.04
C GLN A 71 -22.22 -9.16 -4.29
N ASN A 72 -21.31 -8.20 -4.10
CA ASN A 72 -21.61 -6.96 -3.39
C ASN A 72 -21.20 -5.74 -4.25
N PRO A 73 -22.14 -4.87 -4.64
CA PRO A 73 -21.83 -3.69 -5.43
C PRO A 73 -21.15 -2.58 -4.62
N GLU A 74 -21.15 -2.67 -3.29
CA GLU A 74 -20.61 -1.66 -2.39
C GLU A 74 -19.21 -2.04 -1.87
N PHE A 75 -18.40 -1.01 -1.66
CA PHE A 75 -17.10 -1.18 -1.02
C PHE A 75 -17.25 -1.56 0.45
N GLN A 76 -16.55 -2.63 0.84
CA GLN A 76 -16.37 -2.99 2.24
C GLN A 76 -15.05 -2.41 2.75
N MET A 77 -15.14 -1.49 3.71
CA MET A 77 -13.99 -0.97 4.44
C MET A 77 -13.56 -1.96 5.52
N ARG A 78 -12.32 -2.44 5.44
CA ARG A 78 -11.77 -3.43 6.37
C ARG A 78 -10.33 -3.07 6.75
N HIS A 79 -9.84 -3.71 7.80
CA HIS A 79 -8.45 -3.64 8.26
C HIS A 79 -7.96 -2.18 8.39
N PRO A 80 -8.52 -1.41 9.36
CA PRO A 80 -8.13 -0.02 9.58
C PRO A 80 -6.63 0.09 9.87
N MET A 81 -6.04 1.18 9.38
CA MET A 81 -4.62 1.50 9.51
C MET A 81 -4.47 2.91 10.07
N ASN A 82 -3.56 3.09 11.02
CA ASN A 82 -3.17 4.40 11.52
C ASN A 82 -2.19 5.05 10.53
N LEU A 83 -2.36 6.35 10.30
CA LEU A 83 -1.56 7.14 9.37
C LEU A 83 -0.60 8.05 10.12
N SER A 84 0.59 8.19 9.55
CA SER A 84 1.53 9.24 9.94
C SER A 84 2.36 9.68 8.75
N ILE A 85 2.81 10.93 8.76
CA ILE A 85 3.91 11.37 7.90
C ILE A 85 5.18 11.31 8.76
N GLY A 86 6.08 10.41 8.42
CA GLY A 86 7.22 10.08 9.28
C GLY A 86 8.44 9.63 8.49
N LYS A 87 9.53 9.31 9.19
CA LYS A 87 10.76 8.79 8.57
C LYS A 87 10.54 7.37 8.07
N SER A 88 10.81 7.14 6.78
CA SER A 88 10.79 5.82 6.18
C SER A 88 11.81 4.89 6.84
N ARG A 89 11.44 3.61 7.02
CA ARG A 89 12.40 2.58 7.47
C ARG A 89 13.27 2.06 6.31
N LEU A 90 13.01 2.50 5.09
CA LEU A 90 13.70 2.05 3.89
C LEU A 90 14.90 2.94 3.54
N ASP A 91 14.78 4.26 3.73
CA ASP A 91 15.82 5.24 3.39
C ASP A 91 15.96 6.42 4.38
N GLY A 92 15.13 6.48 5.42
CA GLY A 92 15.13 7.56 6.41
C GLY A 92 14.44 8.87 5.97
N ASN A 93 14.05 9.00 4.69
CA ASN A 93 13.38 10.19 4.17
C ASN A 93 11.88 10.17 4.54
N PRO A 94 11.20 11.34 4.58
CA PRO A 94 9.76 11.39 4.87
C PRO A 94 8.92 10.49 3.95
N SER A 95 7.91 9.84 4.51
CA SER A 95 6.97 8.95 3.83
C SER A 95 5.61 9.02 4.51
N LEU A 96 4.53 8.73 3.76
CA LEU A 96 3.24 8.43 4.36
C LEU A 96 3.26 6.97 4.82
N ILE A 97 3.16 6.75 6.12
CA ILE A 97 3.26 5.44 6.76
C ILE A 97 1.88 5.00 7.21
N LEU A 98 1.49 3.80 6.78
CA LEU A 98 0.25 3.12 7.17
C LEU A 98 0.59 1.87 7.98
N GLU A 99 0.15 1.87 9.23
CA GLU A 99 0.32 0.73 10.13
C GLU A 99 -1.03 0.10 10.46
N TYR A 100 -1.15 -1.19 10.21
CA TYR A 100 -2.33 -1.96 10.61
C TYR A 100 -2.54 -1.89 12.12
N THR A 101 -3.78 -1.66 12.53
CA THR A 101 -4.14 -1.76 13.95
C THR A 101 -3.98 -3.20 14.46
N LYS A 102 -3.87 -3.37 15.79
CA LYS A 102 -3.79 -4.69 16.43
C LYS A 102 -4.98 -5.62 16.13
N ASN A 103 -6.09 -5.06 15.63
CA ASN A 103 -7.30 -5.81 15.30
C ASN A 103 -7.26 -6.39 13.88
N ALA A 104 -6.26 -6.05 13.07
CA ALA A 104 -6.10 -6.64 11.75
C ALA A 104 -5.74 -8.13 11.87
N PRO A 105 -6.22 -8.99 10.95
CA PRO A 105 -5.94 -10.41 11.01
C PRO A 105 -4.44 -10.67 10.88
N PHE A 106 -3.96 -11.76 11.47
CA PHE A 106 -2.58 -12.19 11.27
C PHE A 106 -2.32 -12.43 9.77
N PRO A 107 -1.18 -11.98 9.20
CA PRO A 107 -0.01 -11.37 9.86
C PRO A 107 0.02 -9.82 9.83
N TRP A 108 -1.05 -9.17 9.40
CA TRP A 108 -1.03 -7.76 9.00
C TRP A 108 -0.56 -6.75 10.06
N PRO A 109 -0.80 -6.92 11.37
CA PRO A 109 -0.23 -6.03 12.39
C PRO A 109 1.30 -5.90 12.35
N TYR A 110 2.00 -6.87 11.74
CA TYR A 110 3.44 -6.88 11.57
C TYR A 110 3.93 -6.30 10.23
N PHE A 111 3.01 -5.85 9.38
CA PHE A 111 3.33 -5.24 8.10
C PHE A 111 3.09 -3.72 8.14
N VAL A 112 3.80 -3.03 7.25
CA VAL A 112 3.72 -1.59 7.04
C VAL A 112 3.57 -1.35 5.56
N ASP A 113 2.68 -0.44 5.21
CA ASP A 113 2.64 0.16 3.89
C ASP A 113 3.24 1.56 3.97
N GLU A 114 4.20 1.88 3.11
CA GLU A 114 4.76 3.22 2.96
C GLU A 114 4.45 3.78 1.59
N PHE A 115 4.10 5.07 1.50
CA PHE A 115 3.72 5.73 0.26
C PHE A 115 4.43 7.06 0.05
N ARG A 116 4.75 7.33 -1.22
CA ARG A 116 5.23 8.63 -1.70
C ARG A 116 4.52 9.02 -2.99
N VAL A 117 4.48 10.32 -3.24
CA VAL A 117 3.77 10.92 -4.38
C VAL A 117 4.53 10.59 -5.66
N LEU A 118 3.90 9.82 -6.54
CA LEU A 118 4.42 9.56 -7.88
C LEU A 118 4.00 10.67 -8.85
N ASN A 119 2.75 11.12 -8.74
CA ASN A 119 2.16 12.25 -9.46
C ASN A 119 0.91 12.74 -8.69
N GLU A 120 0.13 13.65 -9.28
CA GLU A 120 -1.05 14.24 -8.62
C GLU A 120 -2.13 13.22 -8.18
N THR A 121 -2.25 12.09 -8.88
CA THR A 121 -3.29 11.08 -8.62
C THR A 121 -2.77 9.77 -8.07
N ASP A 122 -1.46 9.54 -8.13
CA ASP A 122 -0.88 8.23 -7.88
C ASP A 122 0.16 8.27 -6.76
N LEU A 123 0.09 7.26 -5.88
CA LEU A 123 1.08 7.04 -4.84
C LEU A 123 1.82 5.73 -5.09
N LEU A 124 3.15 5.81 -5.13
CA LEU A 124 4.00 4.62 -5.17
C LEU A 124 4.16 4.09 -3.76
N GLY A 125 3.79 2.82 -3.57
CA GLY A 125 3.75 2.11 -2.31
C GLY A 125 4.84 1.06 -2.16
N MET A 126 5.24 0.81 -0.92
CA MET A 126 6.13 -0.26 -0.48
C MET A 126 5.49 -1.00 0.68
N ASN A 127 5.17 -2.28 0.51
CA ASN A 127 4.71 -3.15 1.59
C ASN A 127 5.88 -3.97 2.14
N TYR A 128 6.05 -3.98 3.47
CA TYR A 128 7.10 -4.79 4.10
C TYR A 128 6.75 -5.24 5.51
N SER A 129 7.38 -6.32 5.95
CA SER A 129 7.35 -6.75 7.35
C SER A 129 8.23 -5.84 8.21
N LYS A 130 7.76 -5.45 9.40
CA LYS A 130 8.51 -4.65 10.37
C LYS A 130 9.88 -5.25 10.73
N LEU A 131 10.08 -6.55 10.53
CA LEU A 131 11.35 -7.24 10.77
C LEU A 131 12.33 -7.15 9.60
N THR A 132 11.83 -7.01 8.37
CA THR A 132 12.65 -7.02 7.15
C THR A 132 12.25 -5.92 6.15
N PRO A 133 12.36 -4.62 6.50
CA PRO A 133 12.00 -3.52 5.59
C PRO A 133 12.74 -3.56 4.25
N GLN A 134 13.98 -4.06 4.24
CA GLN A 134 14.80 -4.20 3.04
C GLN A 134 14.16 -5.08 1.95
N LEU A 135 13.26 -5.99 2.31
CA LEU A 135 12.52 -6.87 1.40
C LEU A 135 11.20 -6.27 0.90
N ALA A 136 11.05 -4.94 0.99
CA ALA A 136 9.85 -4.24 0.56
C ALA A 136 9.43 -4.58 -0.88
N LEU A 137 8.13 -4.82 -1.03
CA LEU A 137 7.49 -5.17 -2.27
C LEU A 137 6.70 -3.97 -2.82
N PRO A 138 6.93 -3.55 -4.07
CA PRO A 138 6.30 -2.38 -4.61
C PRO A 138 4.87 -2.65 -5.08
N PHE A 139 4.03 -1.64 -4.92
CA PHE A 139 2.70 -1.58 -5.53
C PHE A 139 2.32 -0.12 -5.77
N LEU A 140 1.34 0.13 -6.63
CA LEU A 140 0.82 1.44 -6.93
C LEU A 140 -0.59 1.55 -6.38
N ILE A 141 -0.97 2.73 -5.91
CA ILE A 141 -2.38 3.06 -5.73
C ILE A 141 -2.72 4.31 -6.55
N ARG A 142 -3.78 4.23 -7.35
CA ARG A 142 -4.23 5.30 -8.24
C ARG A 142 -5.59 5.82 -7.83
N LYS A 143 -5.75 7.13 -7.75
CA LYS A 143 -7.04 7.75 -7.39
C LYS A 143 -8.12 7.34 -8.41
N SER A 144 -9.27 6.92 -7.91
CA SER A 144 -10.45 6.53 -8.70
C SER A 144 -11.54 7.59 -8.66
#